data_AF-A0A831NVM7-F1
#
_entry.id   AF-A0A831NVM7-F1
#
_cell.length_a   1.000
_cell.length_b   1.000
_cell.length_c   1.000
_cell.angle_alpha   90.00
_cell.angle_beta   90.00
_cell.angle_gamma   90.00
#
_symmetry.space_group_name_H-M   'P 1'
#
loop_
_entity.id
_entity.type
_entity.pdbx_description
1 polymer ?
#
loop_
_entity_poly.entity_id
_entity_poly.type
_entity_poly.pdbx_seq_one_letter_code
_entity_poly.pdbx_strand_id
1 'polypeptide(L)'
;MSDEEYKLLLDSMSDQILGEKETADSEKKSEILRKLMKETIKFRDKLKEDNSYVLTVEDTRKALEALELHLQNEKFPKDLTPEQKALAQILIDTVVLYNYGF
;
A
#
# COMPACT_ATOMS: atom_id res chain seq x y z
N MET A 1 -6.57 10.64 14.97
CA MET A 1 -5.72 9.50 15.33
C MET A 1 -4.31 10.02 15.50
N SER A 2 -3.64 9.66 16.59
CA SER A 2 -2.22 9.92 16.79
C SER A 2 -1.39 8.89 16.03
N ASP A 3 -0.18 9.25 15.58
CA ASP A 3 0.76 8.34 14.92
C ASP A 3 1.08 7.10 15.78
N GLU A 4 1.00 7.22 17.11
CA GLU A 4 1.19 6.12 18.06
C GLU A 4 0.06 5.09 18.03
N GLU A 5 -1.19 5.53 17.88
CA GLU A 5 -2.35 4.64 17.74
C GLU A 5 -2.29 3.89 16.42
N TYR A 6 -1.79 4.55 15.38
CA TYR A 6 -1.55 3.96 14.07
C TYR A 6 -0.47 2.88 14.14
N LYS A 7 0.63 3.14 14.86
CA LYS A 7 1.71 2.18 15.06
C LYS A 7 1.24 0.93 15.81
N LEU A 8 0.42 1.10 16.85
CA LEU A 8 -0.15 -0.01 17.63
C LEU A 8 -1.11 -0.88 16.81
N LEU A 9 -1.97 -0.27 15.99
CA LEU A 9 -2.83 -1.00 15.05
C LEU A 9 -2.00 -1.77 14.01
N LEU A 10 -0.94 -1.16 13.50
CA LEU A 10 -0.03 -1.79 12.54
C LEU A 10 0.76 -2.94 13.15
N ASP A 11 1.24 -2.81 14.39
CA ASP A 11 1.92 -3.89 15.12
C ASP A 11 0.95 -5.06 15.34
N SER A 12 -0.26 -4.79 15.83
CA SER A 12 -1.28 -5.82 16.06
C SER A 12 -1.72 -6.55 14.78
N MET A 13 -1.80 -5.86 13.65
CA MET A 13 -2.13 -6.48 12.36
C MET A 13 -0.93 -7.20 11.74
N SER A 14 0.29 -6.69 11.95
CA SER A 14 1.52 -7.34 11.48
C SER A 14 1.68 -8.71 12.15
N ASP A 15 1.42 -8.82 13.46
CA ASP A 15 1.48 -10.11 14.17
C ASP A 15 0.43 -11.12 13.65
N GLN A 16 -0.75 -10.64 13.26
CA GLN A 16 -1.80 -11.50 12.69
C GLN A 16 -1.51 -11.94 11.26
N ILE A 17 -0.85 -11.10 10.45
CA ILE A 17 -0.54 -11.38 9.03
C ILE A 17 0.77 -12.15 8.88
N LEU A 18 1.76 -11.89 9.73
CA LEU A 18 3.13 -12.41 9.60
C LEU A 18 3.44 -13.63 10.48
N GLY A 19 2.47 -14.12 11.25
CA GLY A 19 2.47 -15.42 11.95
C GLY A 19 3.86 -15.97 12.27
N GLU A 20 4.40 -15.60 13.43
CA GLU A 20 5.59 -16.17 14.09
C GLU A 20 6.66 -16.76 13.16
N LYS A 21 7.50 -15.89 12.59
CA LYS A 21 8.92 -16.19 12.30
C LYS A 21 9.69 -14.90 12.10
N GLU A 22 10.37 -14.46 13.17
CA GLU A 22 11.44 -13.47 13.12
C GLU A 22 12.52 -13.96 12.13
N THR A 23 12.42 -13.50 10.90
CA THR A 23 13.46 -13.60 9.89
C THR A 23 13.73 -12.18 9.43
N ALA A 24 14.97 -11.86 9.03
CA ALA A 24 15.30 -10.55 8.46
C ALA A 24 14.42 -10.19 7.24
N ASP A 25 13.80 -11.21 6.61
CA ASP A 25 12.84 -11.07 5.53
C ASP A 25 11.43 -10.68 6.02
N SER A 26 11.05 -11.09 7.24
CA SER A 26 9.78 -10.71 7.89
C SER A 26 9.79 -9.24 8.32
N GLU A 27 10.91 -8.76 8.87
CA GLU A 27 11.08 -7.35 9.25
C GLU A 27 11.04 -6.44 8.02
N LYS A 28 11.70 -6.85 6.92
CA LYS A 28 11.60 -6.12 5.65
C LYS A 28 10.19 -6.12 5.07
N LYS A 29 9.43 -7.20 5.22
CA LYS A 29 8.03 -7.28 4.78
C LYS A 29 7.12 -6.39 5.60
N SER A 30 7.29 -6.35 6.92
CA SER A 30 6.51 -5.47 7.79
C SER A 30 6.79 -3.99 7.48
N GLU A 31 8.05 -3.63 7.21
CA GLU A 31 8.43 -2.27 6.83
C GLU A 31 7.80 -1.81 5.51
N ILE A 32 7.84 -2.64 4.47
CA ILE A 32 7.24 -2.26 3.18
C ILE A 32 5.72 -2.18 3.28
N LEU A 33 5.07 -3.08 4.03
CA LEU A 33 3.63 -2.99 4.31
C LEU A 33 3.27 -1.67 5.01
N ARG A 34 4.05 -1.27 6.02
CA ARG A 34 3.86 0.03 6.71
C ARG A 34 4.01 1.21 5.75
N LYS A 35 5.01 1.17 4.85
CA LYS A 35 5.20 2.21 3.82
C LYS A 35 4.01 2.27 2.87
N LEU A 36 3.55 1.13 2.34
CA LEU A 36 2.40 1.07 1.44
C LEU A 36 1.13 1.60 2.09
N MET A 37 0.87 1.24 3.35
CA MET A 37 -0.27 1.76 4.09
C MET A 37 -0.16 3.27 4.29
N LYS A 38 1.02 3.77 4.67
CA LYS A 38 1.26 5.21 4.85
C LYS A 38 1.04 6.00 3.56
N GLU A 39 1.55 5.51 2.43
CA GLU A 39 1.35 6.17 1.14
C GLU A 39 -0.12 6.12 0.68
N THR A 40 -0.83 5.02 0.96
CA THR A 40 -2.28 4.91 0.69
C THR A 40 -3.08 5.94 1.49
N ILE A 41 -2.74 6.13 2.77
CA ILE A 41 -3.40 7.12 3.64
C ILE A 41 -3.13 8.53 3.17
N LYS A 42 -1.87 8.86 2.87
CA LYS A 42 -1.49 10.17 2.32
C LYS A 42 -2.24 10.47 1.03
N PHE A 43 -2.32 9.49 0.13
CA PHE A 43 -3.03 9.64 -1.13
C PHE A 43 -4.53 9.87 -0.93
N ARG A 44 -5.17 9.11 -0.04
CA ARG A 44 -6.57 9.32 0.36
C ARG A 44 -6.79 10.73 0.90
N ASP A 45 -5.94 11.17 1.83
CA ASP A 45 -6.09 12.48 2.48
C ASP A 45 -5.92 13.61 1.45
N LYS A 46 -4.95 13.48 0.54
CA LYS A 46 -4.75 14.40 -0.57
C LYS A 46 -5.91 14.41 -1.56
N LEU A 47 -6.44 13.26 -1.96
CA LEU A 47 -7.61 13.18 -2.85
C LEU A 47 -8.85 13.84 -2.24
N LYS A 48 -9.01 13.69 -0.93
CA LYS A 48 -10.09 14.32 -0.18
C LYS A 48 -9.93 15.84 -0.13
N GLU A 49 -8.70 16.33 0.06
CA GLU A 49 -8.39 17.76 0.08
C GLU A 49 -8.54 18.41 -1.29
N ASP A 50 -7.96 17.81 -2.34
CA ASP A 50 -7.89 18.40 -3.68
C ASP A 50 -9.24 18.34 -4.42
N ASN A 51 -9.97 17.23 -4.29
CA ASN A 51 -11.11 16.91 -5.16
C ASN A 51 -12.39 16.56 -4.39
N SER A 52 -12.39 16.63 -3.05
CA SER A 52 -13.48 16.09 -2.21
C SER A 52 -13.80 14.61 -2.49
N TYR A 53 -12.87 13.88 -3.11
CA TYR A 53 -13.06 12.49 -3.48
C TYR A 53 -12.73 11.59 -2.30
N VAL A 54 -13.62 10.63 -2.02
CA VAL A 54 -13.42 9.65 -0.95
C VAL A 54 -12.92 8.35 -1.58
N LEU A 55 -11.64 8.03 -1.37
CA LEU A 55 -11.06 6.76 -1.78
C LEU A 55 -11.78 5.61 -1.06
N THR A 56 -12.39 4.71 -1.82
CA THR A 56 -13.12 3.57 -1.25
C THR A 56 -12.21 2.36 -1.04
N VAL A 57 -12.72 1.38 -0.29
CA VAL A 57 -12.05 0.08 -0.13
C VAL A 57 -11.95 -0.64 -1.48
N GLU A 58 -12.94 -0.50 -2.36
CA GLU A 58 -12.91 -1.10 -3.70
C GLU A 58 -11.81 -0.50 -4.57
N ASP A 59 -11.61 0.82 -4.51
CA ASP A 59 -10.54 1.49 -5.25
C ASP A 59 -9.16 1.00 -4.81
N THR A 60 -9.01 0.84 -3.49
CA THR A 60 -7.78 0.32 -2.88
C THR A 60 -7.54 -1.13 -3.30
N ARG A 61 -8.60 -1.95 -3.35
CA ARG A 61 -8.52 -3.35 -3.79
C ARG A 61 -8.08 -3.46 -5.25
N LYS A 62 -8.66 -2.66 -6.15
CA LYS A 62 -8.29 -2.64 -7.58
C LYS A 62 -6.85 -2.15 -7.78
N ALA A 63 -6.40 -1.19 -6.98
CA ALA A 63 -5.01 -0.74 -7.02
C ALA A 63 -4.02 -1.82 -6.55
N LEU A 64 -4.38 -2.60 -5.52
CA LEU A 64 -3.58 -3.74 -5.05
C LEU A 64 -3.55 -4.89 -6.06
N GLU A 65 -4.68 -5.19 -6.70
CA GLU A 65 -4.74 -6.19 -7.78
C GLU A 65 -3.83 -5.78 -8.96
N ALA A 66 -3.82 -4.49 -9.31
CA ALA A 66 -2.93 -3.96 -10.35
C ALA A 66 -1.44 -4.07 -9.96
N LEU A 67 -1.11 -3.85 -8.68
CA LEU A 67 0.24 -4.08 -8.14
C LEU A 67 0.62 -5.56 -8.21
N GLU A 68 -0.27 -6.45 -7.78
CA GLU A 68 -0.02 -7.90 -7.80
C GLU A 68 0.28 -8.39 -9.23
N LEU A 69 -0.55 -7.99 -10.20
CA LEU A 69 -0.33 -8.30 -11.61
C LEU A 69 1.00 -7.73 -12.14
N HIS A 70 1.36 -6.52 -11.72
CA HIS A 70 2.66 -5.93 -12.08
C HIS A 70 3.84 -6.76 -11.54
N LEU A 71 3.75 -7.20 -10.27
CA LEU A 71 4.78 -8.06 -9.66
C LEU A 71 4.86 -9.44 -10.31
N GLN A 72 3.75 -9.95 -10.84
CA GLN A 72 3.69 -11.20 -11.60
C GLN A 72 4.14 -11.05 -13.07
N ASN A 73 4.54 -9.85 -13.50
CA ASN A 73 4.83 -9.50 -14.90
C ASN A 73 3.64 -9.76 -15.85
N GLU A 74 2.43 -9.69 -15.33
CA GLU A 74 1.20 -9.81 -16.09
C GLU A 74 0.74 -8.45 -16.66
N LYS A 75 -0.31 -8.49 -17.49
CA LYS A 75 -0.85 -7.27 -18.09
C LYS A 75 -1.53 -6.42 -17.02
N PHE A 76 -1.07 -5.18 -16.92
CA PHE A 76 -1.70 -4.19 -16.06
C PHE A 76 -3.18 -3.99 -16.44
N PRO A 77 -4.12 -3.92 -15.47
CA PRO A 77 -5.53 -3.75 -15.77
C PRO A 77 -5.78 -2.46 -16.56
N LYS A 78 -6.59 -2.56 -17.61
CA LYS A 78 -6.91 -1.41 -18.48
C LYS A 78 -8.11 -0.60 -17.99
N ASP A 79 -8.96 -1.22 -17.18
CA ASP A 79 -10.26 -0.68 -16.79
C ASP A 79 -10.20 -0.03 -15.39
N LEU A 80 -9.09 0.66 -15.08
CA LEU A 80 -8.91 1.39 -13.83
C LEU A 80 -9.35 2.83 -13.99
N THR A 81 -9.99 3.38 -12.95
CA THR A 81 -10.22 4.84 -12.88
C THR A 81 -8.88 5.57 -12.73
N PRO A 82 -8.82 6.89 -13.03
CA PRO A 82 -7.61 7.68 -12.84
C PRO A 82 -7.05 7.58 -11.41
N GLU A 83 -7.92 7.57 -10.40
CA GLU A 83 -7.56 7.50 -8.98
C GLU A 83 -7.00 6.11 -8.61
N GLN A 84 -7.63 5.04 -9.10
CA GLN A 84 -7.15 3.67 -8.90
C GLN A 84 -5.78 3.46 -9.56
N LYS A 85 -5.60 4.00 -10.77
CA LYS A 85 -4.33 3.94 -11.49
C LYS A 85 -3.24 4.74 -10.78
N ALA A 86 -3.56 5.93 -10.29
CA ALA A 86 -2.62 6.75 -9.53
C ALA A 86 -2.19 6.06 -8.24
N LEU A 87 -3.13 5.47 -7.49
CA LEU A 87 -2.81 4.68 -6.30
C LEU A 87 -1.94 3.47 -6.65
N ALA A 88 -2.30 2.70 -7.67
CA ALA A 88 -1.51 1.55 -8.11
C ALA A 88 -0.07 1.94 -8.47
N GLN A 89 0.11 3.06 -9.17
CA GLN A 89 1.44 3.58 -9.51
C GLN A 89 2.25 3.94 -8.25
N ILE A 90 1.64 4.63 -7.27
CA ILE A 90 2.30 4.97 -6.00
C ILE A 90 2.76 3.70 -5.29
N LEU A 91 1.93 2.66 -5.26
CA LEU A 91 2.27 1.39 -4.63
C LEU A 91 3.42 0.69 -5.38
N ILE A 92 3.39 0.66 -6.71
CA ILE A 92 4.47 0.11 -7.53
C ILE A 92 5.77 0.84 -7.26
N ASP A 93 5.77 2.17 -7.34
CA ASP A 93 6.95 3.00 -7.11
C ASP A 93 7.51 2.75 -5.70
N THR A 94 6.64 2.62 -4.70
CA THR A 94 7.03 2.33 -3.32
C THR A 94 7.72 0.96 -3.20
N VAL A 95 7.18 -0.08 -3.84
CA VAL A 95 7.78 -1.43 -3.84
C VAL A 95 9.09 -1.46 -4.62
N VAL A 96 9.14 -0.82 -5.79
CA VAL A 96 10.35 -0.73 -6.63
C VAL A 96 11.46 0.00 -5.87
N LEU A 97 11.18 1.20 -5.33
CA LEU A 97 12.16 1.96 -4.55
C LEU A 97 12.67 1.18 -3.33
N TYR A 98 11.79 0.40 -2.69
CA TYR A 98 12.18 -0.44 -1.57
C TYR A 98 13.09 -1.60 -1.98
N ASN A 99 12.80 -2.26 -3.11
CA ASN A 99 13.59 -3.39 -3.60
C ASN A 99 14.95 -2.97 -4.19
N TYR A 100 15.05 -1.77 -4.76
CA TYR A 100 16.27 -1.29 -5.41
C TYR A 100 17.18 -0.43 -4.53
N GLY A 101 16.83 -0.24 -3.24
CA GLY A 101 17.73 0.25 -2.20
C GLY A 101 18.36 1.62 -2.50
N PHE A 102 17.67 2.69 -2.08
CA PHE A 102 18.32 3.97 -1.73
C PHE A 102 18.44 4.09 -0.21
#